data_AF-A0A7C3FXM8-F1
#
_entry.id   AF-A0A7C3FXM8-F1
#
_cell.length_a   1.000
_cell.length_b   1.000
_cell.length_c   1.000
_cell.angle_alpha   90.00
_cell.angle_beta   90.00
_cell.angle_gamma   90.00
#
_symmetry.space_group_name_H-M   'P 1'
#
loop_
_entity.id
_entity.type
_entity.pdbx_description
1 polymer ?
#
loop_
_entity_poly.entity_id
_entity_poly.type
_entity_poly.pdbx_seq_one_letter_code
_entity_poly.pdbx_strand_id
1 'polypeptide(L)'
;PVPPAPQATNTPPPPPEPPAPPSTLHITFKRSADQAADFEKIAHLYQCLTAAEGEDRFTFLLTGAQPVELSFPNANTRYTPTLQAQIKAVSGVEELRVVLHS
;
A
#
# COMPACT_ATOMS: atom_id res chain seq x y z
N PRO A 1 -25.41 -50.07 -10.27
CA PRO A 1 -25.71 -48.86 -9.48
C PRO A 1 -24.60 -48.55 -8.47
N VAL A 2 -23.81 -47.52 -8.75
CA VAL A 2 -22.87 -46.90 -7.79
C VAL A 2 -23.45 -45.55 -7.38
N PRO A 3 -23.41 -45.16 -6.09
CA PRO A 3 -23.85 -43.83 -5.68
C PRO A 3 -22.86 -42.78 -6.20
N PRO A 4 -23.31 -41.58 -6.62
CA PRO A 4 -22.40 -40.49 -6.94
C PRO A 4 -21.80 -39.94 -5.64
N ALA A 5 -20.47 -39.80 -5.60
CA ALA A 5 -19.76 -39.17 -4.50
C ALA A 5 -20.14 -37.67 -4.41
N PRO A 6 -20.13 -37.07 -3.20
CA PRO A 6 -20.34 -35.63 -3.05
C PRO A 6 -19.22 -34.86 -3.77
N GLN A 7 -19.59 -34.08 -4.77
CA GLN A 7 -18.70 -33.15 -5.43
C GLN A 7 -18.29 -32.08 -4.42
N ALA A 8 -17.10 -32.23 -3.82
CA ALA A 8 -16.44 -31.13 -3.15
C ALA A 8 -16.36 -29.97 -4.16
N THR A 9 -17.02 -28.86 -3.85
CA THR A 9 -16.89 -27.60 -4.59
C THR A 9 -15.47 -27.08 -4.44
N ASN A 10 -14.55 -27.66 -5.20
CA ASN A 10 -13.25 -27.08 -5.53
C ASN A 10 -13.53 -25.96 -6.53
N THR A 11 -14.01 -24.81 -6.06
CA THR A 11 -13.88 -23.59 -6.84
C THR A 11 -12.39 -23.30 -6.89
N PRO A 12 -11.69 -23.44 -8.03
CA PRO A 12 -10.29 -23.04 -8.09
C PRO A 12 -10.22 -21.56 -7.66
N PRO A 13 -9.19 -21.16 -6.87
CA PRO A 13 -8.94 -19.73 -6.69
C PRO A 13 -8.89 -19.09 -8.08
N PRO A 14 -9.48 -17.90 -8.27
CA PRO A 14 -9.41 -17.22 -9.56
C PRO A 14 -7.95 -17.22 -10.05
N PRO A 15 -7.68 -17.52 -11.33
CA PRO A 15 -6.34 -17.40 -11.89
C PRO A 15 -5.70 -16.10 -11.39
N PRO A 16 -4.44 -16.13 -10.90
CA PRO A 16 -3.78 -14.92 -10.48
C PRO A 16 -3.88 -13.93 -11.64
N GLU A 17 -4.65 -12.86 -11.45
CA GLU A 17 -4.71 -11.75 -12.39
C GLU A 17 -3.27 -11.42 -12.77
N PRO A 18 -2.94 -11.22 -14.05
CA PRO A 18 -1.58 -10.91 -14.47
C PRO A 18 -1.03 -9.84 -13.53
N PRO A 19 0.15 -10.05 -12.91
CA PRO A 19 0.66 -9.13 -11.91
C PRO A 19 0.62 -7.74 -12.53
N ALA A 20 -0.16 -6.86 -11.90
CA ALA A 20 -0.20 -5.47 -12.31
C ALA A 20 1.25 -4.98 -12.29
N PRO A 21 1.69 -4.21 -13.30
CA PRO A 21 3.05 -3.73 -13.33
C PRO A 21 3.41 -3.06 -12.00
N PRO A 22 4.59 -3.36 -11.43
CA PRO A 22 4.95 -2.88 -10.11
C PRO A 22 4.92 -1.35 -10.11
N SER A 23 4.12 -0.80 -9.21
CA SER A 23 3.94 0.63 -9.02
C SER A 23 4.81 1.11 -7.87
N THR A 24 5.18 2.38 -7.89
CA THR A 24 5.80 3.04 -6.75
C THR A 24 4.90 4.17 -6.28
N LEU A 25 4.44 4.07 -5.04
CA LEU A 25 3.62 5.07 -4.38
C LEU A 25 4.54 6.09 -3.73
N HIS A 26 4.50 7.34 -4.19
CA HIS A 26 5.10 8.47 -3.49
C HIS A 26 4.00 9.17 -2.71
N ILE A 27 4.06 9.07 -1.39
CA ILE A 27 3.10 9.69 -0.51
C ILE A 27 3.77 10.90 0.15
N THR A 28 3.27 12.08 -0.16
CA THR A 28 3.79 13.36 0.33
C THR A 28 2.98 13.82 1.54
N PHE A 29 3.67 14.20 2.61
CA PHE A 29 3.11 14.68 3.86
C PHE A 29 3.65 16.03 4.20
N LYS A 30 2.79 16.90 4.71
CA LYS A 30 3.26 18.12 5.35
C LYS A 30 3.83 17.79 6.72
N ARG A 31 5.12 18.11 6.93
CA ARG A 31 5.76 18.01 8.24
C ARG A 31 5.04 18.92 9.23
N SER A 32 4.56 18.35 10.32
CA SER A 32 3.95 19.09 11.41
C SER A 32 5.03 19.65 12.34
N ALA A 33 4.66 20.56 13.24
CA ALA A 33 5.55 20.99 14.32
C ALA A 33 5.83 19.86 15.33
N ASP A 34 5.02 18.79 15.31
CA ASP A 34 5.13 17.63 16.18
C ASP A 34 5.63 16.41 15.39
N GLN A 35 6.92 16.13 15.54
CA GLN A 35 7.58 15.01 14.87
C GLN A 35 7.05 13.65 15.34
N ALA A 36 6.62 13.54 16.60
CA ALA A 36 6.10 12.29 17.14
C ALA A 36 4.75 11.95 16.49
N ALA A 37 3.88 12.96 16.34
CA ALA A 37 2.61 12.81 15.64
C ALA A 37 2.82 12.45 14.15
N ASP A 38 3.80 13.03 13.48
CA ASP A 38 4.13 12.66 12.09
C ASP A 38 4.61 11.21 11.99
N PHE A 39 5.49 10.80 12.91
CA PHE A 39 5.98 9.42 12.97
C PHE A 39 4.85 8.41 13.22
N GLU A 40 3.92 8.70 14.13
CA GLU A 40 2.77 7.83 14.38
C GLU A 40 1.90 7.64 13.13
N LYS A 41 1.65 8.71 12.37
CA LYS A 41 0.90 8.64 11.11
C LYS A 41 1.63 7.78 10.08
N ILE A 42 2.94 7.98 9.93
CA ILE A 42 3.77 7.19 9.01
C ILE A 42 3.79 5.73 9.44
N ALA A 43 3.94 5.45 10.73
CA ALA A 43 3.92 4.09 11.27
C ALA A 43 2.57 3.41 11.01
N HIS A 44 1.46 4.11 11.20
CA HIS A 44 0.13 3.59 10.91
C HIS A 44 -0.04 3.28 9.41
N LEU A 45 0.37 4.21 8.54
CA LEU A 45 0.34 4.00 7.09
C LEU A 45 1.26 2.87 6.66
N TYR A 46 2.46 2.79 7.24
CA TYR A 46 3.39 1.71 7.01
C TYR A 46 2.74 0.36 7.33
N GLN A 47 2.08 0.23 8.49
CA GLN A 47 1.35 -0.98 8.84
C GLN A 47 0.26 -1.31 7.82
N CYS A 48 -0.55 -0.33 7.40
CA CYS A 48 -1.56 -0.51 6.35
C CYS A 48 -0.97 -0.96 5.01
N LEU A 49 0.16 -0.38 4.61
CA LEU A 49 0.87 -0.71 3.37
C LEU A 49 1.45 -2.12 3.45
N THR A 50 2.13 -2.46 4.54
CA THR A 50 2.72 -3.80 4.71
C THR A 50 1.68 -4.89 4.93
N ALA A 51 0.46 -4.55 5.37
CA ALA A 51 -0.62 -5.51 5.49
C ALA A 51 -1.14 -5.99 4.13
N ALA A 52 -0.95 -5.20 3.07
CA ALA A 52 -1.26 -5.58 1.71
C ALA A 52 0.01 -6.09 1.02
N GLU A 53 0.33 -7.38 1.14
CA GLU A 53 1.51 -7.96 0.48
C GLU A 53 1.39 -7.85 -1.05
N GLY A 54 2.43 -7.32 -1.71
CA GLY A 54 2.44 -7.11 -3.15
C GLY A 54 3.84 -6.84 -3.70
N GLU A 55 3.91 -6.38 -4.95
CA GLU A 55 5.16 -6.05 -5.65
C GLU A 55 5.37 -4.53 -5.78
N ASP A 56 4.42 -3.74 -5.28
CA ASP A 56 4.51 -2.28 -5.32
C ASP A 56 5.45 -1.77 -4.23
N ARG A 57 6.16 -0.71 -4.54
CA ARG A 57 7.04 -0.01 -3.59
C ARG A 57 6.37 1.26 -3.10
N PHE A 58 6.81 1.75 -1.96
CA PHE A 58 6.32 3.02 -1.45
C PHE A 58 7.43 3.86 -0.81
N THR A 59 7.26 5.16 -0.91
CA THR A 59 8.17 6.17 -0.40
C THR A 59 7.35 7.27 0.26
N PHE A 60 7.75 7.68 1.45
CA PHE A 60 7.15 8.78 2.18
C PHE A 60 8.02 10.03 2.05
N LEU A 61 7.45 11.12 1.54
CA LEU A 61 8.13 12.41 1.43
C LEU A 61 7.53 13.40 2.42
N LEU A 62 8.29 13.80 3.43
CA LEU A 62 7.86 14.83 4.37
C LEU A 62 8.34 16.20 3.85
N THR A 63 7.40 17.06 3.45
CA THR A 63 7.63 18.43 3.00
C THR A 63 7.67 19.38 4.20
N GLY A 64 8.71 20.20 4.31
CA GLY A 64 8.93 21.14 5.42
C GLY A 64 10.13 22.03 5.14
N ALA A 65 10.69 22.68 6.18
CA ALA A 65 11.91 23.48 6.03
C ALA A 65 13.09 22.67 5.46
N GLN A 66 13.12 21.38 5.78
CA GLN A 66 14.04 20.42 5.18
C GLN A 66 13.22 19.19 4.77
N PRO A 67 13.12 18.89 3.45
CA PRO A 67 12.39 17.72 2.98
C PRO A 67 13.11 16.44 3.40
N VAL A 68 12.37 15.44 3.86
CA VAL A 68 12.90 14.14 4.26
C VAL A 68 12.18 13.06 3.45
N GLU A 69 12.95 12.23 2.75
CA GLU A 69 12.44 11.07 2.04
C GLU A 69 12.73 9.80 2.83
N LEU A 70 11.69 9.00 3.09
CA LEU A 70 11.78 7.69 3.71
C LEU A 70 11.37 6.65 2.67
N SER A 71 12.37 5.97 2.13
CA SER A 71 12.21 4.85 1.21
C SER A 71 12.34 3.53 1.98
N PHE A 72 11.44 2.60 1.69
CA PHE A 72 11.39 1.30 2.36
C PHE A 72 11.70 0.19 1.34
N PRO A 73 12.97 -0.03 0.97
CA PRO A 73 13.33 -0.99 -0.07
C PRO A 73 13.01 -2.45 0.30
N ASN A 74 12.92 -2.74 1.61
CA ASN A 74 12.58 -4.06 2.13
C ASN A 74 11.08 -4.25 2.37
N ALA A 75 10.27 -3.20 2.19
CA ALA A 75 8.84 -3.28 2.37
C ALA A 75 8.17 -3.15 1.01
N ASN A 76 7.31 -4.09 0.72
CA ASN A 76 6.51 -4.13 -0.48
C ASN A 76 5.03 -4.10 -0.09
N THR A 77 4.24 -3.47 -0.94
CA THR A 77 2.82 -3.26 -0.73
C THR A 77 2.06 -3.64 -2.00
N ARG A 78 0.75 -3.71 -1.92
CA ARG A 78 -0.12 -3.76 -3.09
C ARG A 78 -1.00 -2.53 -3.13
N TYR A 79 -0.85 -1.72 -4.17
CA TYR A 79 -1.72 -0.59 -4.41
C TYR A 79 -3.14 -1.08 -4.73
N THR A 80 -4.06 -0.84 -3.82
CA THR A 80 -5.48 -1.18 -3.99
C THR A 80 -6.36 0.06 -3.80
N PRO A 81 -7.57 0.09 -4.38
CA PRO A 81 -8.51 1.19 -4.17
C PRO A 81 -8.82 1.42 -2.69
N THR A 82 -8.89 0.34 -1.91
CA THR A 82 -9.09 0.37 -0.45
C THR A 82 -7.92 1.03 0.27
N LEU A 83 -6.69 0.64 -0.07
CA LEU A 83 -5.47 1.24 0.48
C LEU A 83 -5.38 2.74 0.10
N GLN A 84 -5.70 3.10 -1.14
CA GLN A 84 -5.77 4.50 -1.57
C GLN A 84 -6.75 5.30 -0.69
N ALA A 85 -7.92 4.75 -0.39
CA ALA A 85 -8.91 5.40 0.46
C ALA A 85 -8.40 5.54 1.90
N GLN A 86 -7.73 4.52 2.45
CA GLN A 86 -7.10 4.59 3.78
C GLN A 86 -6.01 5.67 3.84
N ILE A 87 -5.13 5.72 2.84
CA ILE A 87 -4.10 6.76 2.74
C ILE A 87 -4.73 8.15 2.70
N LYS A 88 -5.73 8.35 1.85
CA LYS A 88 -6.45 9.64 1.73
C LYS A 88 -7.24 10.00 2.99
N ALA A 89 -7.64 9.02 3.81
CA ALA A 89 -8.30 9.26 5.08
C ALA A 89 -7.32 9.72 6.17
N VAL A 90 -6.02 9.47 6.02
CA VAL A 90 -5.01 9.96 6.96
C VAL A 90 -4.82 11.46 6.79
N SER A 91 -5.17 12.20 7.85
CA SER A 91 -5.01 13.65 7.91
C SER A 91 -3.52 14.03 7.93
N GLY A 92 -3.05 14.63 6.83
CA GLY A 92 -1.66 15.07 6.66
C GLY A 92 -1.04 14.66 5.33
N VAL A 93 -1.66 13.76 4.57
CA VAL A 93 -1.27 13.49 3.17
C VAL A 93 -1.64 14.71 2.33
N GLU A 94 -0.63 15.37 1.77
CA GLU A 94 -0.84 16.45 0.79
C GLU A 94 -1.06 15.88 -0.60
N GLU A 95 -0.29 14.86 -0.96
CA GLU A 95 -0.33 14.28 -2.30
C GLU A 95 -0.02 12.79 -2.26
N LEU A 96 -0.73 12.03 -3.09
CA LEU A 96 -0.43 10.63 -3.36
C LEU A 96 -0.18 10.49 -4.87
N ARG A 97 1.05 10.16 -5.23
CA ARG A 97 1.46 9.95 -6.61
C ARG A 97 1.79 8.48 -6.81
N VAL A 98 1.22 7.87 -7.85
CA VAL A 98 1.46 6.46 -8.18
C VAL A 98 2.19 6.42 -9.51
N VAL A 99 3.38 5.83 -9.51
CA VAL A 99 4.25 5.69 -10.69
C VAL A 99 4.26 4.22 -11.11
N LEU A 100 3.55 3.91 -12.19
CA LEU A 100 3.56 2.58 -12.80
C LEU A 100 4.89 2.35 -13.53
N HIS A 101 5.56 1.23 -13.25
CA HIS A 101 6.72 0.81 -14.05
C HIS A 101 6.20 -0.06 -15.21
N SER A 102 6.02 0.57 -16.38
CA SER A 102 5.61 -0.09 -17.63
C SER A 102 6.75 -0.80 -18.34
#